data_AF-A0A0M8W335-F1
#
_entry.id   AF-A0A0M8W335-F1
#
_cell.length_a   1.000
_cell.length_b   1.000
_cell.length_c   1.000
_cell.angle_alpha   90.00
_cell.angle_beta   90.00
_cell.angle_gamma   90.00
#
_symmetry.space_group_name_H-M   'P 1'
#
loop_
_entity.id
_entity.type
_entity.pdbx_description
1 polymer ?
#
loop_
_entity_poly.entity_id
_entity_poly.type
_entity_poly.pdbx_seq_one_letter_code
_entity_poly.pdbx_strand_id
1 'polypeptide(L)'
;MGEEHRSDGVRTGGGGAVMAHPSLLRELVERCETLRRRTASGGNAETVRELEDTTYTLCVVTGTHQLDAALFVARGQLSDAMARQQPMRH
;
A
#
# COMPACT_ATOMS: atom_id res chain seq x y z
N MET A 1 -9.62 13.46 26.57
CA MET A 1 -9.98 12.07 26.19
C MET A 1 -11.00 12.17 25.07
N GLY A 2 -10.59 11.80 23.86
CA GLY A 2 -11.42 11.90 22.65
C GLY A 2 -10.84 12.86 21.62
N GLU A 3 -9.56 12.70 21.27
CA GLU A 3 -9.00 13.35 20.09
C GLU A 3 -9.65 12.75 18.83
N GLU A 4 -10.60 13.53 18.33
CA GLU A 4 -11.10 13.61 16.96
C GLU A 4 -10.29 12.84 15.92
N HIS A 5 -10.80 11.67 15.58
CA HIS A 5 -10.47 10.95 14.35
C HIS A 5 -10.96 11.81 13.18
N ARG A 6 -10.17 12.81 12.76
CA ARG A 6 -10.39 13.52 11.50
C ARG A 6 -10.24 12.51 10.39
N SER A 7 -11.39 11.99 9.99
CA SER A 7 -11.58 11.20 8.78
C SER A 7 -11.04 12.03 7.62
N ASP A 8 -9.83 11.70 7.19
CA ASP A 8 -9.27 12.22 5.95
C ASP A 8 -10.16 11.72 4.82
N GLY A 9 -10.92 12.65 4.25
CA GLY A 9 -11.76 12.39 3.10
C GLY A 9 -10.87 11.99 1.94
N VAL A 10 -10.75 10.68 1.72
CA VAL A 10 -10.17 10.11 0.51
C VAL A 10 -10.98 10.65 -0.68
N ARG A 11 -10.50 11.75 -1.25
CA ARG A 11 -10.95 12.20 -2.56
C ARG A 11 -10.46 11.15 -3.54
N THR A 12 -11.35 10.29 -3.99
CA THR A 12 -11.16 9.49 -5.20
C THR A 12 -11.20 10.45 -6.40
N GLY A 13 -10.14 11.25 -6.54
CA GLY A 13 -9.89 12.10 -7.69
C GLY A 13 -9.02 11.34 -8.66
N GLY A 14 -9.57 10.95 -9.82
CA GLY A 14 -8.83 10.35 -10.90
C GLY A 14 -7.69 11.26 -11.37
N GLY A 15 -6.45 10.88 -11.03
CA GLY A 15 -5.22 11.41 -11.59
C GLY A 15 -4.42 10.23 -12.12
N GLY A 16 -4.03 10.30 -13.40
CA GLY A 16 -3.58 9.17 -14.22
C GLY A 16 -2.69 8.17 -13.48
N ALA A 17 -3.23 6.97 -13.25
CA ALA A 17 -2.46 5.85 -12.76
C ALA A 17 -1.31 5.60 -13.72
N VAL A 18 -0.08 5.79 -13.26
CA VAL A 18 0.95 4.82 -13.61
C VAL A 18 0.33 3.48 -13.23
N MET A 19 -0.05 2.68 -14.22
CA MET A 19 -0.63 1.37 -13.95
C MET A 19 0.48 0.53 -13.33
N ALA A 20 0.67 0.67 -12.02
CA ALA A 20 1.41 -0.31 -11.24
C ALA A 20 0.67 -1.61 -11.50
N HIS A 21 1.32 -2.51 -12.24
CA HIS A 21 0.77 -3.81 -12.55
C HIS A 21 0.23 -4.40 -11.23
N PRO A 22 -1.01 -4.91 -11.16
CA PRO A 22 -1.57 -5.41 -9.91
C PRO A 22 -0.67 -6.48 -9.25
N SER A 23 0.10 -7.21 -10.07
CA SER A 23 1.15 -8.12 -9.64
C SER A 23 2.29 -7.42 -8.88
N LEU A 24 2.78 -6.27 -9.36
CA LEU A 24 3.83 -5.49 -8.73
C LEU A 24 3.34 -4.89 -7.40
N LEU A 25 2.11 -4.37 -7.37
CA LEU A 25 1.53 -3.84 -6.15
C LEU A 25 1.39 -4.92 -5.07
N ARG A 26 0.95 -6.11 -5.45
CA ARG A 26 0.88 -7.27 -4.55
C ARG A 26 2.26 -7.65 -4.01
N GLU A 27 3.26 -7.71 -4.88
CA GLU A 27 4.63 -8.07 -4.49
C GLU A 27 5.23 -7.06 -3.50
N LEU A 28 4.99 -5.76 -3.72
CA LEU A 28 5.41 -4.70 -2.80
C LEU A 28 4.74 -4.82 -1.43
N VAL A 29 3.43 -5.11 -1.40
CA VAL A 29 2.68 -5.35 -0.15
C VAL A 29 3.27 -6.55 0.61
N GLU A 30 3.46 -7.68 -0.07
CA GLU A 30 4.00 -8.91 0.54
C GLU A 30 5.43 -8.73 1.07
N ARG A 31 6.29 -8.04 0.29
CA ARG A 31 7.65 -7.68 0.70
C ARG A 31 7.63 -6.77 1.91
N CYS A 32 6.78 -5.74 1.90
CA CYS A 32 6.67 -4.80 3.00
C CYS A 32 6.22 -5.48 4.30
N GLU A 33 5.20 -6.34 4.26
CA GLU A 33 4.75 -7.09 5.44
C GLU A 33 5.83 -8.04 5.97
N THR A 34 6.58 -8.67 5.08
CA THR A 34 7.70 -9.56 5.44
C THR A 34 8.81 -8.79 6.12
N LEU A 35 9.22 -7.65 5.56
CA LEU A 35 10.22 -6.77 6.16
C LEU A 35 9.73 -6.24 7.51
N ARG A 36 8.44 -5.87 7.63
CA ARG A 36 7.84 -5.41 8.89
C ARG A 36 7.93 -6.46 9.99
N ARG A 37 7.64 -7.73 9.68
CA ARG A 37 7.79 -8.85 10.62
C ARG A 37 9.25 -9.09 11.00
N ARG A 38 10.17 -9.04 10.04
CA ARG A 38 11.60 -9.21 10.30
C ARG A 38 12.14 -8.10 11.19
N THR A 39 11.77 -6.84 10.93
CA THR A 39 12.10 -5.70 11.77
C THR A 39 11.55 -5.87 13.19
N ALA A 40 10.28 -6.24 13.33
CA ALA A 40 9.65 -6.47 14.64
C ALA A 40 10.28 -7.63 15.44
N SER A 41 10.85 -8.62 14.77
CA SER A 41 11.52 -9.77 15.40
C SER A 41 12.98 -9.49 15.83
N GLY A 42 13.47 -8.26 15.68
CA GLY A 42 14.86 -7.89 15.97
C GLY A 42 15.71 -7.69 14.71
N GLY A 43 15.11 -7.15 13.65
CA GLY A 43 15.82 -6.89 12.40
C GLY A 43 16.97 -5.89 12.57
N ASN A 44 17.99 -6.02 11.73
CA ASN A 44 19.12 -5.10 11.70
C ASN A 44 18.72 -3.75 11.09
N ALA A 45 19.59 -2.73 11.27
CA ALA A 45 19.43 -1.41 10.65
C ALA A 45 19.24 -1.47 9.13
N GLU A 46 19.81 -2.47 8.47
CA GLU A 46 19.62 -2.71 7.03
C GLU A 46 18.17 -3.14 6.70
N THR A 47 17.59 -4.04 7.49
CA THR A 47 16.19 -4.48 7.33
C THR A 47 15.20 -3.35 7.61
N VAL A 48 15.50 -2.50 8.60
CA VAL A 48 14.72 -1.29 8.87
C VAL A 48 14.76 -0.36 7.66
N ARG A 49 15.95 -0.13 7.10
CA ARG A 49 16.11 0.76 5.95
C ARG A 49 15.44 0.24 4.68
N GLU A 50 15.50 -1.07 4.43
CA GLU A 50 14.77 -1.70 3.33
C GLU A 50 13.24 -1.59 3.52
N LEU A 51 12.76 -1.73 4.77
CA LEU A 51 11.36 -1.51 5.09
C LEU A 51 10.94 -0.07 4.80
N GLU A 52 11.75 0.91 5.21
CA GLU A 52 11.47 2.33 4.96
C GLU A 52 11.49 2.69 3.47
N ASP A 53 12.46 2.18 2.71
CA ASP A 53 12.53 2.37 1.26
C ASP A 53 11.31 1.77 0.53
N THR A 54 10.94 0.54 0.91
CA THR A 54 9.75 -0.12 0.36
C THR A 54 8.48 0.64 0.75
N THR A 55 8.41 1.12 2.00
CA THR A 55 7.28 1.92 2.51
C THR A 55 7.17 3.24 1.76
N TYR A 56 8.29 3.93 1.54
CA TYR A 56 8.34 5.20 0.81
C TYR A 56 7.85 5.01 -0.63
N THR A 57 8.33 3.97 -1.31
CA THR A 57 7.87 3.60 -2.65
C THR A 57 6.37 3.30 -2.65
N LEU A 58 5.87 2.51 -1.70
CA LEU A 58 4.46 2.18 -1.58
C LEU A 58 3.61 3.43 -1.31
N CYS A 59 4.09 4.35 -0.46
CA CYS A 59 3.47 5.64 -0.17
C CYS A 59 3.30 6.48 -1.44
N VAL A 60 4.37 6.62 -2.23
CA VAL A 60 4.34 7.39 -3.49
C VAL A 60 3.41 6.73 -4.52
N VAL A 61 3.45 5.41 -4.65
CA VAL A 61 2.60 4.66 -5.59
C VAL A 61 1.12 4.71 -5.18
N THR A 62 0.84 4.71 -3.88
CA THR A 62 -0.54 4.75 -3.35
C THR A 62 -1.06 6.16 -3.09
N GLY A 63 -0.21 7.18 -3.16
CA GLY A 63 -0.54 8.56 -2.80
C GLY A 63 -0.83 8.73 -1.30
N THR A 64 -0.27 7.89 -0.44
CA THR A 64 -0.48 7.93 1.01
C THR A 64 0.78 8.44 1.73
N HIS A 65 0.71 8.68 3.04
CA HIS A 65 1.84 9.13 3.88
C HIS A 65 2.17 8.19 5.05
N GLN A 66 1.37 7.14 5.27
CA GLN A 66 1.56 6.20 6.38
C GLN A 66 1.58 4.77 5.87
N LEU A 67 2.45 3.92 6.43
CA LEU A 67 2.57 2.51 6.03
C LEU A 67 1.23 1.77 6.10
N ASP A 68 0.47 1.96 7.17
CA ASP A 68 -0.82 1.27 7.36
C ASP A 68 -1.87 1.75 6.34
N ALA A 69 -1.91 3.06 6.09
CA ALA A 69 -2.75 3.66 5.05
C ALA A 69 -2.34 3.18 3.65
N ALA A 70 -1.04 3.08 3.38
CA ALA A 70 -0.49 2.60 2.12
C ALA A 70 -0.91 1.15 1.85
N LEU A 71 -0.82 0.27 2.87
CA LEU A 71 -1.26 -1.11 2.77
C LEU A 71 -2.78 -1.21 2.55
N PHE A 72 -3.56 -0.41 3.27
CA PHE A 72 -5.02 -0.37 3.11
C PHE A 72 -5.43 0.05 1.70
N VAL A 73 -4.86 1.15 1.20
CA VAL A 73 -5.11 1.66 -0.15
C VAL A 73 -4.62 0.67 -1.21
N ALA A 74 -3.42 0.08 -1.04
CA ALA A 74 -2.90 -0.90 -1.99
C ALA A 74 -3.80 -2.13 -2.11
N ARG A 75 -4.34 -2.62 -0.99
CA ARG A 75 -5.29 -3.75 -0.98
C ARG A 75 -6.63 -3.38 -1.62
N GLY A 76 -7.10 -2.16 -1.39
CA GLY A 76 -8.28 -1.61 -2.07
C GLY A 76 -8.08 -1.50 -3.59
N GLN A 77 -6.94 -0.99 -4.04
CA GLN A 77 -6.57 -0.89 -5.46
C GLN A 77 -6.44 -2.25 -6.13
N LEU A 78 -5.88 -3.25 -5.43
CA LEU A 78 -5.84 -4.63 -5.94
C LEU A 78 -7.25 -5.21 -6.12
N SER A 79 -8.15 -4.95 -5.16
CA SER A 79 -9.55 -5.39 -5.26
C SER A 79 -10.31 -4.67 -6.38
N ASP A 80 -10.09 -3.37 -6.57
CA ASP A 80 -10.67 -2.59 -7.67
C ASP A 80 -10.14 -3.06 -9.02
N ALA A 81 -8.82 -3.29 -9.15
CA ALA A 81 -8.21 -3.83 -10.35
C ALA A 81 -8.77 -5.22 -10.69
N MET A 82 -8.90 -6.09 -9.68
CA MET A 82 -9.55 -7.41 -9.79
C MET A 82 -11.03 -7.30 -10.20
N ALA A 83 -11.74 -6.27 -9.72
CA ALA A 83 -13.13 -5.99 -10.09
C ALA A 83 -13.28 -5.41 -11.50
N ARG A 84 -12.26 -4.69 -11.99
CA ARG A 84 -12.24 -4.06 -13.32
C ARG A 84 -11.71 -4.96 -14.42
N GLN A 85 -10.89 -5.96 -14.09
CA GLN A 85 -10.45 -7.03 -15.00
C GLN A 85 -11.50 -8.14 -15.18
N GLN A 86 -12.61 -8.09 -14.44
CA GLN A 86 -13.76 -8.98 -14.60
C GLN A 86 -14.96 -8.35 -15.34
N PRO A 87 -14.82 -7.75 -16.55
CA PRO A 87 -15.91 -7.70 -17.49
C PRO A 87 -15.86 -8.97 -18.35
N MET A 88 -16.94 -9.76 -18.33
CA MET A 88 -17.18 -10.98 -19.13
C MET A 88 -16.74 -12.31 -18.51
N ARG A 89 -17.59 -12.80 -17.60
CA ARG A 89 -17.92 -14.23 -17.60
C ARG A 89 -19.41 -14.38 -17.96
N HIS A 90 -19.66 -14.68 -19.22
CA HIS A 90 -20.89 -15.31 -19.71
C HIS A 90 -20.47 -16.60 -20.41
#